data_AF-G8FVB0-F1
#
_entry.id   AF-G8FVB0-F1
#
_cell.length_a   1.000
_cell.length_b   1.000
_cell.length_c   1.000
_cell.angle_alpha   90.00
_cell.angle_beta   90.00
_cell.angle_gamma   90.00
#
_symmetry.space_group_name_H-M   'P 1'
#
loop_
_entity.id
_entity.type
_entity.pdbx_description
1 polymer ?
#
loop_
_entity_poly.entity_id
_entity_poly.type
_entity_poly.pdbx_seq_one_letter_code
_entity_poly.pdbx_strand_id
1 'polypeptide(L)'
;DSSASDVDSAVTFFANISSKWGSYPNIIYETFNEPLSVSWTDVLVPYHKKVIAAIRANDAKNVIVLGTPNWSQDVDVASENPITGYSNLMYTFHYYAATHGASYRTKGLPIFVTEYGTVDSSGGGSVDSSSSATWWTFLDGLS
;
A
#
# COMPACT_ATOMS: atom_id res chain seq x y z
N ASP A 1 -8.57 -12.29 2.86
CA ASP A 1 -8.48 -13.29 3.92
C ASP A 1 -7.79 -12.62 5.10
N SER A 2 -8.51 -12.35 6.18
CA SER A 2 -7.91 -11.83 7.41
C SER A 2 -8.82 -12.21 8.58
N SER A 3 -8.50 -13.32 9.23
CA SER A 3 -9.14 -13.72 10.48
C SER A 3 -8.65 -12.83 11.63
N ALA A 4 -9.37 -12.81 12.76
CA ALA A 4 -8.95 -12.04 13.94
C ALA A 4 -7.54 -12.42 14.43
N SER A 5 -7.17 -13.70 14.34
CA SER A 5 -5.82 -14.19 14.70
C SER A 5 -4.72 -13.67 13.78
N ASP A 6 -5.04 -13.38 12.51
CA ASP A 6 -4.06 -12.84 11.56
C ASP A 6 -3.78 -11.36 11.85
N VAL A 7 -4.80 -10.62 12.31
CA VAL A 7 -4.64 -9.22 12.71
C VAL A 7 -3.74 -9.07 13.93
N ASP A 8 -3.94 -9.90 14.96
CA ASP A 8 -3.14 -9.85 16.19
C ASP A 8 -1.67 -10.24 15.92
N SER A 9 -1.45 -11.16 14.98
CA SER A 9 -0.11 -11.55 14.54
C SER A 9 0.60 -10.40 13.82
N ALA A 10 -0.09 -9.69 12.92
CA ALA A 10 0.45 -8.51 12.25
C ALA A 10 0.78 -7.38 13.25
N VAL A 11 -0.14 -7.10 14.19
CA VAL A 11 0.09 -6.11 15.26
C VAL A 11 1.34 -6.46 16.07
N THR A 12 1.49 -7.73 16.48
CA THR A 12 2.65 -8.20 17.24
C THR A 12 3.94 -8.05 16.44
N PHE A 13 3.93 -8.45 15.16
CA PHE A 13 5.08 -8.32 14.27
C PHE A 13 5.53 -6.86 14.14
N PHE A 14 4.61 -5.95 13.78
CA PHE A 14 4.95 -4.55 13.57
C PHE A 14 5.33 -3.81 14.86
N ALA A 15 4.75 -4.18 16.01
CA ALA A 15 5.19 -3.69 17.30
C ALA A 15 6.66 -4.07 17.57
N ASN A 16 7.06 -5.31 17.28
CA ASN A 16 8.43 -5.76 17.46
C ASN A 16 9.42 -5.06 16.51
N ILE A 17 9.06 -4.89 15.23
CA ILE A 17 9.91 -4.20 14.26
C ILE A 17 10.07 -2.72 14.63
N SER A 18 8.98 -2.02 14.93
CA SER A 18 9.01 -0.61 15.30
C SER A 18 9.73 -0.35 16.63
N SER A 19 9.59 -1.24 17.62
CA SER A 19 10.34 -1.17 18.88
C SER A 19 11.85 -1.26 18.65
N LYS A 20 12.29 -2.13 17.74
CA LYS A 20 13.71 -2.36 17.48
C LYS A 20 14.33 -1.31 16.53
N TRP A 21 13.58 -0.86 15.53
CA TRP A 21 14.11 -0.10 14.40
C TRP A 21 13.42 1.25 14.14
N GLY A 22 12.39 1.60 14.89
CA GLY A 22 11.59 2.81 14.63
C GLY A 22 12.34 4.13 14.84
N SER A 23 13.49 4.12 15.52
CA SER A 23 14.36 5.30 15.65
C SER A 23 15.22 5.56 14.41
N TYR A 24 15.29 4.63 13.46
CA TYR A 24 16.09 4.77 12.24
C TYR A 24 15.23 5.34 11.11
N PRO A 25 15.71 6.36 10.38
CA PRO A 25 14.93 7.01 9.33
C PRO A 25 14.80 6.18 8.04
N ASN A 26 15.42 5.00 7.99
CA ASN A 26 15.45 4.13 6.82
C ASN A 26 14.22 3.23 6.70
N ILE A 27 13.42 3.11 7.76
CA ILE A 27 12.31 2.16 7.79
C ILE A 27 11.08 2.74 7.09
N ILE A 28 10.48 1.93 6.24
CA ILE A 28 9.15 2.13 5.67
C ILE A 28 8.35 0.87 6.00
N TYR A 29 7.15 1.02 6.54
CA TYR A 29 6.29 -0.11 6.90
C TYR A 29 5.21 -0.28 5.84
N GLU A 30 5.21 -1.39 5.12
CA GLU A 30 4.06 -1.79 4.29
C GLU A 30 3.21 -2.78 5.07
N THR A 31 2.01 -2.37 5.48
CA THR A 31 1.22 -3.13 6.47
C THR A 31 0.51 -4.34 5.88
N PHE A 32 0.17 -4.30 4.59
CA PHE A 32 -0.48 -5.38 3.86
C PHE A 32 -0.17 -5.20 2.37
N ASN A 33 0.57 -6.14 1.78
CA ASN A 33 0.96 -6.13 0.36
C ASN A 33 -0.23 -5.99 -0.60
N GLU A 34 -1.10 -7.00 -0.63
CA GLU A 34 -2.20 -7.11 -1.60
C GLU A 34 -3.46 -7.66 -0.94
N PRO A 35 -4.30 -6.78 -0.37
CA PRO A 35 -5.66 -7.14 -0.03
C PRO A 35 -6.42 -7.67 -1.25
N LEU A 36 -7.17 -8.76 -1.07
CA LEU A 36 -8.08 -9.28 -2.10
C LEU A 36 -9.31 -8.36 -2.25
N SER A 37 -10.40 -8.89 -2.81
CA SER A 37 -11.70 -8.21 -2.89
C SER A 37 -12.39 -8.13 -1.51
N VAL A 38 -11.85 -7.30 -0.61
CA VAL A 38 -12.39 -7.03 0.73
C VAL A 38 -12.73 -5.54 0.90
N SER A 39 -13.74 -5.24 1.72
CA SER A 39 -14.19 -3.85 1.95
C SER A 39 -13.07 -2.97 2.52
N TRP A 40 -12.81 -1.84 1.87
CA TRP A 40 -11.90 -0.82 2.41
C TRP A 40 -12.38 -0.36 3.80
N THR A 41 -13.62 0.13 3.88
CA THR A 41 -14.17 0.75 5.08
C THR A 41 -14.38 -0.23 6.22
N ASP A 42 -14.92 -1.42 5.94
CA ASP A 42 -15.37 -2.33 6.99
C ASP A 42 -14.29 -3.31 7.44
N VAL A 43 -13.30 -3.59 6.58
CA VAL A 43 -12.25 -4.59 6.86
C VAL A 43 -10.87 -3.92 6.95
N LEU A 44 -10.45 -3.20 5.91
CA LEU A 44 -9.08 -2.70 5.84
C LEU A 44 -8.83 -1.48 6.74
N VAL A 45 -9.77 -0.55 6.87
CA VAL A 45 -9.63 0.60 7.77
C VAL A 45 -9.47 0.17 9.23
N PRO A 46 -10.30 -0.73 9.79
CA PRO A 46 -10.09 -1.26 11.13
C PRO A 46 -8.75 -2.02 11.30
N TYR A 47 -8.36 -2.81 10.30
CA TYR A 47 -7.07 -3.51 10.29
C TYR A 47 -5.90 -2.53 10.35
N HIS A 48 -5.84 -1.60 9.39
CA HIS A 48 -4.75 -0.63 9.27
C HIS A 48 -4.66 0.24 10.52
N LYS A 49 -5.79 0.69 11.08
CA LYS A 49 -5.77 1.47 12.34
C LYS A 49 -5.14 0.71 13.51
N LYS A 50 -5.37 -0.60 13.64
CA LYS A 50 -4.75 -1.42 14.70
C LYS A 50 -3.23 -1.53 14.49
N VAL A 51 -2.80 -1.81 13.27
CA VAL A 51 -1.36 -1.94 12.94
C VAL A 51 -0.63 -0.58 13.04
N ILE A 52 -1.23 0.50 12.54
CA ILE A 52 -0.71 1.87 12.67
C ILE A 52 -0.54 2.23 14.15
N ALA A 53 -1.54 1.97 15.00
CA ALA A 53 -1.44 2.27 16.43
C ALA A 53 -0.27 1.53 17.10
N ALA A 54 -0.06 0.25 16.74
CA ALA A 54 1.05 -0.54 17.24
C ALA A 54 2.43 0.00 16.80
N ILE A 55 2.55 0.43 15.55
CA ILE A 55 3.78 1.09 15.03
C ILE A 55 3.99 2.43 15.74
N ARG A 56 2.95 3.27 15.81
CA ARG A 56 3.03 4.63 16.38
C ARG A 56 3.27 4.66 17.88
N ALA A 57 3.06 3.55 18.59
CA ALA A 57 3.49 3.41 19.98
C ALA A 57 5.03 3.48 20.14
N ASN A 58 5.80 3.11 19.12
CA ASN A 58 7.26 3.09 19.14
C ASN A 58 7.89 4.07 18.14
N ASP A 59 7.20 4.40 17.04
CA ASP A 59 7.73 5.18 15.92
C ASP A 59 6.75 6.26 15.46
N ALA A 60 7.01 7.51 15.83
CA ALA A 60 6.12 8.62 15.54
C ALA A 60 6.24 9.19 14.11
N LYS A 61 7.26 8.80 13.31
CA LYS A 61 7.67 9.59 12.14
C LYS A 61 7.82 8.80 10.83
N ASN A 62 8.28 7.56 10.85
CA ASN A 62 8.55 6.85 9.60
C ASN A 62 7.27 6.60 8.79
N VAL A 63 7.42 6.45 7.48
CA VAL A 63 6.30 6.27 6.55
C VAL A 63 5.65 4.91 6.78
N ILE A 64 4.31 4.90 6.80
CA ILE A 64 3.50 3.68 6.79
C ILE A 64 2.70 3.68 5.49
N VAL A 65 2.86 2.62 4.70
CA VAL A 65 2.22 2.39 3.40
C VAL A 65 1.11 1.36 3.59
N LEU A 66 -0.10 1.71 3.16
CA LEU A 66 -1.32 0.96 3.45
C LEU A 66 -1.86 0.29 2.17
N GLY A 67 -1.87 -1.04 2.16
CA GLY A 67 -2.49 -1.83 1.09
C GLY A 67 -3.94 -1.44 0.83
N THR A 68 -4.32 -1.34 -0.45
CA THR A 68 -5.68 -1.00 -0.90
C THR A 68 -6.41 -2.23 -1.45
N PRO A 69 -7.75 -2.22 -1.60
CA PRO A 69 -8.47 -3.38 -2.11
C PRO A 69 -8.00 -3.84 -3.49
N ASN A 70 -8.35 -5.09 -3.83
CA ASN A 70 -8.23 -5.63 -5.19
C ASN A 70 -6.78 -5.66 -5.70
N TRP A 71 -5.90 -6.32 -4.94
CA TRP A 71 -4.44 -6.38 -5.17
C TRP A 71 -3.81 -4.98 -5.25
N SER A 72 -4.19 -4.13 -4.29
CA SER A 72 -3.72 -2.75 -4.22
C SER A 72 -3.97 -1.93 -5.49
N GLN A 73 -5.13 -2.10 -6.13
CA GLN A 73 -5.55 -1.34 -7.32
C GLN A 73 -6.54 -0.23 -6.99
N ASP A 74 -7.42 -0.45 -6.00
CA ASP A 74 -8.58 0.41 -5.74
C ASP A 74 -8.22 1.60 -4.81
N VAL A 75 -7.25 2.41 -5.24
CA VAL A 75 -6.80 3.62 -4.52
C VAL A 75 -7.84 4.75 -4.53
N ASP A 76 -8.74 4.74 -5.50
CA ASP A 76 -9.89 5.62 -5.59
C ASP A 76 -10.85 5.40 -4.41
N VAL A 77 -11.19 4.15 -4.10
CA VAL A 77 -12.03 3.79 -2.94
C VAL A 77 -11.37 4.24 -1.63
N ALA A 78 -10.05 4.06 -1.50
CA ALA A 78 -9.32 4.55 -0.33
C ALA A 78 -9.35 6.09 -0.24
N SER A 79 -9.34 6.79 -1.38
CA SER A 79 -9.34 8.26 -1.44
C SER A 79 -10.66 8.89 -1.00
N GLU A 80 -11.76 8.15 -1.13
CA GLU A 80 -13.09 8.59 -0.66
C GLU A 80 -13.25 8.47 0.87
N ASN A 81 -12.47 7.58 1.51
CA ASN A 81 -12.49 7.38 2.96
C ASN A 81 -11.05 7.20 3.51
N PRO A 82 -10.20 8.24 3.47
CA PRO A 82 -8.83 8.15 3.94
C PRO A 82 -8.77 7.92 5.44
N ILE A 83 -7.74 7.19 5.90
CA ILE A 83 -7.46 7.06 7.33
C ILE A 83 -6.89 8.38 7.86
N THR A 84 -7.64 9.00 8.77
CA THR A 84 -7.27 10.27 9.42
C THR A 84 -6.79 10.06 10.86
N GLY A 85 -6.16 11.08 11.45
CA GLY A 85 -5.68 11.06 12.84
C GLY A 85 -4.24 10.57 13.03
N TYR A 86 -3.56 10.22 11.94
CA TYR A 86 -2.16 9.83 11.92
C TYR A 86 -1.41 10.60 10.82
N SER A 87 -0.11 10.81 11.00
CA SER A 87 0.77 11.45 10.02
C SER A 87 1.60 10.43 9.25
N ASN A 88 2.15 10.86 8.10
CA ASN A 88 3.08 10.10 7.26
C ASN A 88 2.51 8.74 6.82
N LEU A 89 1.26 8.77 6.39
CA LEU A 89 0.59 7.64 5.75
C LEU A 89 0.64 7.81 4.23
N MET A 90 0.94 6.73 3.55
CA MET A 90 0.82 6.58 2.09
C MET A 90 -0.02 5.34 1.78
N TYR A 91 -0.47 5.19 0.54
CA TYR A 91 -1.36 4.11 0.13
C TYR A 91 -0.72 3.34 -1.02
N THR A 92 -0.76 2.02 -0.93
CA THR A 92 -0.18 1.13 -1.94
C THR A 92 -0.97 1.21 -3.24
N PHE A 93 -0.26 1.35 -4.35
CA PHE A 93 -0.78 1.09 -5.69
C PHE A 93 0.13 0.11 -6.43
N HIS A 94 -0.39 -1.01 -6.91
CA HIS A 94 0.35 -1.98 -7.73
C HIS A 94 -0.10 -1.94 -9.18
N TYR A 95 0.84 -2.10 -10.11
CA TYR A 95 0.51 -2.25 -11.52
C TYR A 95 1.42 -3.24 -12.26
N TYR A 96 0.86 -3.89 -13.27
CA TYR A 96 1.59 -4.70 -14.24
C TYR A 96 1.38 -4.10 -15.62
N ALA A 97 2.45 -3.65 -16.26
CA ALA A 97 2.39 -2.76 -17.42
C ALA A 97 1.65 -3.38 -18.62
N ALA A 98 1.70 -4.70 -18.81
CA ALA A 98 1.00 -5.37 -19.90
C ALA A 98 -0.49 -5.67 -19.59
N THR A 99 -0.95 -5.38 -18.37
CA THR A 99 -2.35 -5.60 -17.94
C THR A 99 -3.06 -4.29 -17.61
N HIS A 100 -2.38 -3.37 -16.90
CA HIS A 100 -2.99 -2.16 -16.35
C HIS A 100 -2.60 -0.92 -17.16
N GLY A 101 -3.63 -0.20 -17.62
CA GLY A 101 -3.50 0.97 -18.49
C GLY A 101 -3.88 2.31 -17.82
N ALA A 102 -4.20 3.31 -18.63
CA ALA A 102 -4.41 4.68 -18.18
C ALA A 102 -5.54 4.87 -17.14
N SER A 103 -6.55 4.00 -17.10
CA SER A 103 -7.66 4.08 -16.14
C SER A 103 -7.22 3.96 -14.68
N TYR A 104 -6.05 3.35 -14.43
CA TYR A 104 -5.52 3.14 -13.09
C TYR A 104 -4.62 4.28 -12.58
N ARG A 105 -4.47 5.37 -13.35
CA ARG A 105 -3.59 6.50 -13.04
C ARG A 105 -4.33 7.61 -12.27
N THR A 106 -5.13 7.24 -11.28
CA THR A 106 -5.97 8.17 -10.54
C THR A 106 -5.17 8.91 -9.45
N LYS A 107 -5.56 10.16 -9.18
CA LYS A 107 -4.92 11.08 -8.21
C LYS A 107 -5.90 11.39 -7.09
N GLY A 108 -5.43 11.45 -5.84
CA GLY A 108 -6.26 11.82 -4.69
C GLY A 108 -5.66 11.49 -3.33
N LEU A 109 -4.68 10.58 -3.27
CA LEU A 109 -3.94 10.22 -2.05
C LEU A 109 -2.42 10.30 -2.27
N PRO A 110 -1.63 10.39 -1.19
CA PRO A 110 -0.20 10.08 -1.24
C PRO A 110 -0.01 8.61 -1.61
N ILE A 111 0.28 8.32 -2.87
CA ILE A 111 0.47 6.96 -3.39
C ILE A 111 1.94 6.56 -3.30
N PHE A 112 2.20 5.31 -2.92
CA PHE A 112 3.50 4.66 -3.07
C PHE A 112 3.33 3.39 -3.90
N VAL A 113 4.07 3.27 -5.01
CA VAL A 113 4.15 2.03 -5.79
C VAL A 113 5.23 1.14 -5.20
N THR A 114 4.86 0.25 -4.28
CA THR A 114 5.79 -0.69 -3.63
C THR A 114 6.08 -1.91 -4.51
N GLU A 115 5.17 -2.26 -5.42
CA GLU A 115 5.35 -3.29 -6.43
C GLU A 115 4.89 -2.83 -7.82
N TYR A 116 5.67 -3.15 -8.86
CA TYR A 116 5.21 -3.11 -10.25
C TYR A 116 5.94 -4.14 -11.11
N GLY A 117 5.29 -4.58 -12.19
CA GLY A 117 5.85 -5.47 -13.20
C GLY A 117 5.82 -4.87 -14.60
N THR A 118 6.76 -5.26 -15.47
CA THR A 118 6.79 -4.84 -16.88
C THR A 118 6.09 -5.83 -17.82
N VAL A 119 5.53 -6.90 -17.26
CA VAL A 119 4.83 -7.98 -17.96
C VAL A 119 3.36 -8.01 -17.54
N ASP A 120 2.63 -9.11 -17.78
CA ASP A 120 1.23 -9.21 -17.36
C ASP A 120 1.10 -9.56 -15.85
N SER A 121 -0.10 -9.40 -15.29
CA SER A 121 -0.39 -9.57 -13.86
C SER A 121 -0.23 -11.00 -13.32
N SER A 122 0.06 -11.99 -14.17
CA SER A 122 0.50 -13.31 -13.70
C SER A 122 1.98 -13.34 -13.30
N GLY A 123 2.73 -12.27 -13.57
CA GLY A 123 4.18 -12.21 -13.45
C GLY A 123 4.92 -12.87 -14.62
N GLY A 124 4.19 -13.35 -15.62
CA GLY A 124 4.71 -13.99 -16.83
C GLY A 124 4.42 -13.18 -18.09
N GLY A 125 4.62 -13.81 -19.26
CA GLY A 125 4.37 -13.19 -20.56
C GLY A 125 5.52 -12.34 -21.07
N SER A 126 5.24 -11.55 -22.12
CA SER A 126 6.22 -10.67 -22.75
C SER A 126 6.25 -9.30 -22.11
N VAL A 127 7.41 -8.66 -22.11
CA VAL A 127 7.59 -7.30 -21.61
C VAL A 127 6.84 -6.30 -22.50
N ASP A 128 5.98 -5.46 -21.91
CA ASP A 128 5.41 -4.29 -22.57
C ASP A 128 6.24 -3.04 -22.23
N SER A 129 7.27 -2.80 -23.05
CA SER A 129 8.19 -1.67 -22.84
C SER A 129 7.51 -0.31 -23.06
N SER A 130 6.51 -0.23 -23.94
CA SER A 130 5.81 1.02 -24.25
C SER A 130 4.92 1.45 -23.10
N SER A 131 4.14 0.51 -22.55
CA SER A 131 3.32 0.75 -21.37
C SER A 131 4.18 1.07 -20.14
N SER A 132 5.29 0.34 -19.94
CA SER A 132 6.23 0.57 -18.85
C SER A 132 6.79 2.00 -18.86
N ALA A 133 7.28 2.48 -20.02
CA ALA A 133 7.78 3.85 -20.16
C ALA A 133 6.70 4.91 -19.88
N THR A 134 5.45 4.62 -20.26
CA THR A 134 4.31 5.50 -19.99
C THR A 134 4.02 5.58 -18.49
N TRP A 135 4.09 4.45 -17.78
CA TRP A 135 3.93 4.41 -16.33
C TRP A 135 5.04 5.19 -15.60
N TRP A 136 6.30 4.99 -15.97
CA TRP A 136 7.41 5.73 -15.35
C TRP A 136 7.28 7.23 -15.58
N THR A 137 6.95 7.66 -16.81
CA THR A 137 6.71 9.08 -17.12
C THR A 137 5.58 9.65 -16.26
N PHE A 138 4.51 8.88 -16.04
CA PHE A 138 3.42 9.30 -15.17
C PHE A 138 3.88 9.45 -13.70
N LEU A 139 4.64 8.49 -13.18
CA LEU A 139 5.13 8.49 -11.79
C LEU A 139 6.15 9.60 -11.54
N ASP A 140 7.10 9.82 -12.45
CA ASP A 140 8.08 10.91 -12.38
C ASP A 140 7.41 12.30 -12.42
N GLY A 141 6.22 12.38 -13.02
CA GLY A 141 5.41 13.59 -13.10
C GLY A 141 4.46 13.81 -11.90
N LEU A 142 4.47 12.95 -10.89
CA LEU A 142 3.72 13.17 -9.65
C LEU A 142 4.47 14.17 -8.76
N SER A 143 3.87 15.33 -8.53
CA SER A 143 4.37 16.42 -7.68
C SER A 143 3.62 16.51 -6.36
#